data_AF-A0A1M5LIU4-F1
#
_entry.id   AF-A0A1M5LIU4-F1
#
_cell.length_a   1.000
_cell.length_b   1.000
_cell.length_c   1.000
_cell.angle_alpha   90.00
_cell.angle_beta   90.00
_cell.angle_gamma   90.00
#
_symmetry.space_group_name_H-M   'P 1'
#
loop_
_entity.id
_entity.type
_entity.pdbx_description
1 polymer ?
#
loop_
_entity_poly.entity_id
_entity_poly.type
_entity_poly.pdbx_seq_one_letter_code
_entity_poly.pdbx_strand_id
1 'polypeptide(L)'
;MDIIPAIILLITAILILLWAYSSISKFRDLSRFRRGLKNQVFPKWMGEILFWTLPVTELMLIMLLWLPDTRLLGMYISAFLMLSFTIYVGGAVYGFYDRYPCPCGGIFRGMRWNTHLKVNFILSCIAISGLLLMEFGTN
;
A
#
# COMPACT_ATOMS: atom_id res chain seq x y z
N MET A 1 27.33 -12.06 12.30
CA MET A 1 25.89 -11.72 12.36
C MET A 1 25.53 -11.14 11.01
N ASP A 2 24.88 -11.93 10.15
CA ASP A 2 24.51 -11.46 8.83
C ASP A 2 23.44 -10.37 8.98
N ILE A 3 23.78 -9.16 8.54
CA ILE A 3 22.93 -7.97 8.69
C ILE A 3 21.71 -8.05 7.76
N ILE A 4 21.83 -8.78 6.65
CA ILE A 4 20.82 -8.89 5.58
C ILE A 4 19.50 -9.52 6.09
N PRO A 5 19.50 -10.70 6.77
CA PRO A 5 18.27 -11.24 7.35
C PRO A 5 17.55 -10.29 8.30
N ALA A 6 18.29 -9.54 9.13
CA ALA A 6 17.71 -8.58 10.05
C ALA A 6 17.02 -7.41 9.31
N ILE A 7 17.63 -6.91 8.23
CA ILE A 7 17.03 -5.86 7.39
C ILE A 7 15.76 -6.37 6.72
N ILE A 8 15.76 -7.59 6.18
CA ILE A 8 14.56 -8.18 5.55
C ILE A 8 13.42 -8.29 6.55
N LEU A 9 13.69 -8.75 7.77
CA LEU A 9 12.68 -8.83 8.83
C LEU A 9 12.13 -7.45 9.23
N LEU A 10 13.00 -6.43 9.31
CA LEU A 10 12.59 -5.05 9.60
C LEU A 10 11.66 -4.51 8.50
N ILE A 11 12.03 -4.68 7.23
CA ILE A 11 11.20 -4.25 6.09
C ILE A 11 9.87 -5.00 6.09
N THR A 12 9.89 -6.31 6.32
CA THR A 12 8.69 -7.15 6.43
C THR A 12 7.76 -6.63 7.51
N ALA A 13 8.28 -6.32 8.69
CA ALA A 13 7.48 -5.79 9.80
C ALA A 13 6.86 -4.43 9.46
N ILE A 14 7.60 -3.52 8.81
CA ILE A 14 7.08 -2.21 8.36
C ILE A 14 5.91 -2.40 7.38
N LEU A 15 6.05 -3.30 6.40
CA LEU A 15 4.99 -3.56 5.42
C LEU A 15 3.78 -4.24 6.06
N ILE A 16 3.98 -5.19 6.97
CA ILE A 16 2.88 -5.81 7.73
C ILE A 16 2.10 -4.75 8.50
N LEU A 17 2.78 -3.84 9.21
CA LEU A 17 2.12 -2.76 9.94
C LEU A 17 1.35 -1.82 9.02
N LEU A 18 1.91 -1.49 7.85
CA LEU A 18 1.24 -0.69 6.83
C LEU A 18 -0.06 -1.36 6.35
N TRP A 19 -0.01 -2.64 5.95
CA TRP A 19 -1.16 -3.37 5.43
C TRP A 19 -2.21 -3.65 6.51
N ALA A 20 -1.79 -3.94 7.75
CA ALA A 20 -2.67 -4.08 8.89
C ALA A 20 -3.39 -2.76 9.20
N TYR A 21 -2.67 -1.65 9.29
CA TYR A 21 -3.28 -0.34 9.51
C TYR A 21 -4.28 0.00 8.39
N SER A 22 -3.87 -0.19 7.12
CA SER A 22 -4.66 0.14 5.94
C SER A 22 -5.96 -0.67 5.90
N SER A 23 -5.90 -1.99 6.10
CA SER A 23 -7.06 -2.89 6.08
C SER A 23 -7.99 -2.65 7.27
N ILE A 24 -7.47 -2.58 8.50
CA ILE A 24 -8.26 -2.34 9.71
C ILE A 24 -9.01 -1.01 9.61
N SER A 25 -8.36 0.05 9.10
CA SER A 25 -9.00 1.35 8.94
C SER A 25 -10.21 1.31 7.99
N LYS A 26 -10.20 0.42 6.99
CA LYS A 26 -11.31 0.23 6.04
C LYS A 26 -12.44 -0.60 6.64
N PHE A 27 -12.12 -1.70 7.31
CA PHE A 27 -13.13 -2.54 7.95
C PHE A 27 -13.85 -1.85 9.11
N ARG A 28 -13.15 -0.97 9.84
CA ARG A 28 -13.76 -0.20 10.93
C ARG A 28 -14.83 0.79 10.46
N ASP A 29 -14.76 1.28 9.23
CA ASP A 29 -15.73 2.24 8.68
C ASP A 29 -15.96 2.01 7.18
N LEU A 30 -16.55 0.86 6.87
CA LEU A 30 -16.85 0.44 5.48
C LEU A 30 -17.71 1.45 4.74
N SER A 31 -18.69 2.06 5.42
CA SER A 31 -19.55 3.09 4.85
C SER A 31 -18.75 4.28 4.34
N ARG A 32 -17.71 4.69 5.08
CA ARG A 32 -16.84 5.80 4.69
C ARG A 32 -15.82 5.40 3.65
N PHE A 33 -15.29 4.19 3.71
CA PHE A 33 -14.44 3.66 2.65
C PHE A 33 -15.19 3.63 1.31
N ARG A 34 -16.44 3.13 1.29
CA ARG A 34 -17.32 3.16 0.12
C ARG A 34 -17.57 4.57 -0.41
N ARG A 35 -17.88 5.54 0.47
CA ARG A 35 -18.01 6.96 0.06
C ARG A 35 -16.71 7.53 -0.51
N GLY A 36 -15.58 7.18 0.09
CA GLY A 36 -14.26 7.56 -0.38
C GLY A 36 -14.00 7.03 -1.79
N LEU A 37 -14.29 5.75 -2.05
CA LEU A 37 -14.16 5.13 -3.37
C LEU A 37 -15.04 5.78 -4.44
N LYS A 38 -16.29 6.12 -4.09
CA LYS A 38 -17.21 6.83 -5.00
C LYS A 38 -16.74 8.24 -5.38
N ASN A 39 -15.89 8.84 -4.54
CA ASN A 39 -15.31 10.16 -4.74
C ASN A 39 -13.88 10.12 -5.34
N GLN A 40 -13.39 8.95 -5.75
CA GLN A 40 -12.13 8.86 -6.50
C GLN A 40 -12.35 9.24 -7.96
N VAL A 41 -11.26 9.45 -8.68
CA VAL A 41 -11.26 9.78 -10.12
C VAL A 41 -11.55 8.55 -11.00
N PHE A 42 -11.69 7.37 -10.40
CA PHE A 42 -11.98 6.12 -11.10
C PHE A 42 -13.45 6.01 -11.53
N PRO A 43 -13.74 5.21 -12.58
CA PRO A 43 -15.10 4.82 -12.91
C PRO A 43 -15.81 4.13 -11.73
N LYS A 44 -17.14 4.30 -11.63
CA LYS A 44 -17.95 3.72 -10.55
C LYS A 44 -17.79 2.20 -10.42
N TRP A 45 -17.70 1.49 -11.55
CA TRP A 45 -17.53 0.03 -11.56
C TRP A 45 -16.21 -0.40 -10.90
N MET A 46 -15.12 0.35 -11.11
CA MET A 46 -13.83 0.09 -10.47
C MET A 46 -13.92 0.33 -8.96
N GLY A 47 -14.65 1.38 -8.54
CA GLY A 47 -14.92 1.63 -7.12
C GLY A 47 -15.63 0.48 -6.41
N GLU A 48 -16.63 -0.15 -7.05
CA GLU A 48 -17.33 -1.30 -6.46
C GLU A 48 -16.45 -2.56 -6.39
N ILE A 49 -15.55 -2.77 -7.35
CA ILE A 49 -14.55 -3.86 -7.30
C ILE A 49 -13.58 -3.61 -6.14
N LEU A 50 -12.97 -2.42 -6.10
CA LEU A 50 -11.98 -2.04 -5.08
C LEU A 50 -12.55 -2.04 -3.66
N PHE A 51 -13.87 -1.87 -3.50
CA PHE A 51 -14.52 -1.90 -2.20
C PHE A 51 -14.30 -3.22 -1.45
N TRP A 52 -14.24 -4.35 -2.16
CA TRP A 52 -13.93 -5.64 -1.55
C TRP A 52 -12.51 -6.10 -1.82
N THR A 53 -12.02 -5.95 -3.05
CA THR A 53 -10.72 -6.51 -3.43
C THR A 53 -9.57 -5.83 -2.71
N LEU A 54 -9.66 -4.51 -2.48
CA LEU A 54 -8.57 -3.78 -1.83
C LEU A 54 -8.35 -4.20 -0.37
N PRO A 55 -9.35 -4.11 0.53
CA PRO A 55 -9.14 -4.53 1.93
C PRO A 55 -8.82 -6.03 2.07
N VAL A 56 -9.37 -6.89 1.20
CA VAL A 56 -9.06 -8.33 1.21
C VAL A 56 -7.61 -8.58 0.78
N THR A 57 -7.13 -7.92 -0.28
CA THR A 57 -5.73 -8.02 -0.71
C THR A 57 -4.78 -7.55 0.38
N GLU A 58 -5.11 -6.46 1.06
CA GLU A 58 -4.31 -5.94 2.17
C GLU A 58 -4.23 -6.94 3.34
N LEU A 59 -5.32 -7.64 3.67
CA LEU A 59 -5.28 -8.70 4.68
C LEU A 59 -4.46 -9.91 4.21
N MET A 60 -4.60 -10.32 2.95
CA MET A 60 -3.79 -11.41 2.39
C MET A 60 -2.29 -11.09 2.44
N LEU A 61 -1.90 -9.84 2.17
CA LEU A 61 -0.49 -9.42 2.23
C LEU A 61 0.13 -9.59 3.61
N ILE A 62 -0.64 -9.39 4.68
CA ILE A 62 -0.18 -9.63 6.05
C ILE A 62 0.23 -11.11 6.20
N MET A 63 -0.62 -12.03 5.73
CA MET A 63 -0.36 -13.47 5.79
C MET A 63 0.82 -13.87 4.91
N LEU A 64 0.89 -13.34 3.68
CA LEU A 64 1.97 -13.64 2.75
C LEU A 64 3.33 -13.20 3.29
N LEU A 65 3.41 -12.00 3.89
CA LEU A 65 4.65 -11.46 4.45
C LEU A 65 5.07 -12.15 5.77
N TRP A 66 4.09 -12.59 6.57
CA TRP A 66 4.34 -13.26 7.84
C TRP A 66 5.01 -14.62 7.64
N LEU A 67 4.47 -15.44 6.73
CA LEU A 67 4.95 -16.79 6.46
C LEU A 67 6.26 -16.76 5.65
N PRO A 68 7.35 -17.43 6.09
CA PRO A 68 8.64 -17.42 5.40
C PRO A 68 8.54 -17.84 3.93
N ASP A 69 7.81 -18.93 3.65
CA ASP A 69 7.73 -19.54 2.30
C ASP A 69 7.02 -18.65 1.28
N THR A 70 6.11 -17.77 1.73
CA THR A 70 5.34 -16.87 0.85
C THR A 70 5.83 -15.43 0.89
N ARG A 71 6.85 -15.13 1.71
CA ARG A 71 7.29 -13.75 1.96
C ARG A 71 7.75 -13.05 0.70
N LEU A 72 8.48 -13.74 -0.18
CA LEU A 72 8.95 -13.19 -1.44
C LEU A 72 7.77 -12.74 -2.33
N LEU A 73 6.73 -13.58 -2.44
CA LEU A 73 5.50 -13.22 -3.14
C LEU A 73 4.81 -12.01 -2.49
N GLY A 74 4.76 -11.98 -1.16
CA GLY A 74 4.27 -10.83 -0.40
C GLY A 74 5.05 -9.53 -0.70
N MET A 75 6.37 -9.60 -0.86
CA MET A 75 7.21 -8.47 -1.24
C MET A 75 6.92 -7.99 -2.66
N TYR A 76 6.82 -8.90 -3.63
CA TYR A 76 6.46 -8.56 -5.02
C TYR A 76 5.12 -7.81 -5.09
N ILE A 77 4.08 -8.36 -4.46
CA ILE A 77 2.74 -7.74 -4.49
C ILE A 77 2.75 -6.41 -3.72
N SER A 78 3.48 -6.33 -2.60
CA SER A 78 3.62 -5.08 -1.84
C SER A 78 4.30 -3.99 -2.65
N ALA A 79 5.39 -4.31 -3.35
CA ALA A 79 6.11 -3.37 -4.21
C ALA A 79 5.21 -2.88 -5.37
N PHE A 80 4.49 -3.80 -6.01
CA PHE A 80 3.55 -3.47 -7.08
C PHE A 80 2.43 -2.52 -6.61
N LEU A 81 1.80 -2.81 -5.46
CA LEU A 81 0.73 -1.97 -4.92
C LEU A 81 1.24 -0.61 -4.46
N MET A 82 2.39 -0.57 -3.76
CA MET A 82 2.96 0.70 -3.32
C MET A 82 3.37 1.59 -4.48
N LEU A 83 3.94 1.01 -5.55
CA LEU A 83 4.23 1.74 -6.77
C LEU A 83 2.94 2.27 -7.43
N SER A 84 1.91 1.43 -7.53
CA SER A 84 0.59 1.81 -8.08
C SER A 84 -0.04 2.96 -7.29
N PHE A 85 0.00 2.91 -5.96
CA PHE A 85 -0.48 3.99 -5.09
C PHE A 85 0.36 5.26 -5.21
N THR A 86 1.68 5.13 -5.35
CA THR A 86 2.58 6.28 -5.54
C THR A 86 2.27 6.99 -6.86
N ILE A 87 2.09 6.25 -7.95
CA ILE A 87 1.71 6.79 -9.25
C ILE A 87 0.36 7.50 -9.16
N TYR A 88 -0.63 6.87 -8.51
CA TYR A 88 -1.96 7.45 -8.31
C TYR A 88 -1.90 8.79 -7.54
N VAL A 89 -1.21 8.80 -6.40
CA VAL A 89 -1.06 10.01 -5.58
C VAL A 89 -0.23 11.07 -6.32
N GLY A 90 0.77 10.66 -7.11
CA GLY A 90 1.53 11.54 -7.99
C GLY A 90 0.64 12.27 -8.98
N GLY A 91 -0.28 11.55 -9.64
CA GLY A 91 -1.23 12.18 -10.56
C GLY A 91 -2.13 13.22 -9.91
N ALA A 92 -2.51 13.02 -8.65
CA ALA A 92 -3.25 14.03 -7.89
C ALA A 92 -2.38 15.26 -7.56
N VAL A 93 -1.10 15.08 -7.25
CA VAL A 93 -0.16 16.18 -6.97
C VAL A 93 0.14 17.02 -8.22
N TYR A 94 0.36 16.36 -9.37
CA TYR A 94 0.72 17.01 -10.63
C TYR A 94 -0.49 17.49 -11.44
N GLY A 95 -1.72 17.33 -10.93
CA GLY A 95 -2.93 17.86 -11.57
C GLY A 95 -3.37 17.08 -12.81
N PHE A 96 -3.07 15.79 -12.92
CA PHE A 96 -3.52 14.94 -14.03
C PHE A 96 -5.01 14.57 -13.96
N TYR A 97 -5.70 14.90 -12.87
CA TYR A 97 -7.10 14.58 -12.68
C TYR A 97 -7.97 15.83 -12.66
N ASP A 98 -9.15 15.74 -13.28
CA ASP A 98 -10.14 16.82 -13.34
C ASP A 98 -10.68 17.25 -11.97
N ARG A 99 -10.46 16.44 -10.94
CA ARG A 99 -10.82 16.72 -9.55
C ARG A 99 -9.80 16.12 -8.59
N TYR A 100 -9.53 16.81 -7.49
CA TYR A 100 -8.75 16.23 -6.40
C TYR A 100 -9.51 15.06 -5.78
N PRO A 101 -8.93 13.85 -5.71
CA PRO A 101 -9.58 12.73 -5.07
C PRO A 101 -9.82 13.00 -3.58
N CYS A 102 -10.80 12.34 -2.99
CA CYS A 102 -10.99 12.40 -1.53
C CYS A 102 -10.02 11.41 -0.87
N PRO A 103 -9.27 11.77 0.19
CA PRO A 103 -8.42 10.82 0.88
C PRO A 103 -9.27 9.72 1.54
N CYS A 104 -9.12 8.50 1.03
CA CYS A 104 -9.93 7.32 1.39
C CYS A 104 -9.29 6.42 2.46
N GLY A 105 -8.10 6.76 2.97
CA GLY A 105 -7.38 5.99 4.00
C GLY A 105 -7.24 6.76 5.32
N GLY A 106 -7.39 6.06 6.47
CA GLY A 106 -7.43 6.61 7.83
C GLY A 106 -6.51 7.81 8.11
N ILE A 107 -5.24 7.57 8.43
CA ILE A 107 -4.21 8.59 8.75
C ILE A 107 -4.01 9.57 7.58
N PHE A 108 -4.27 9.14 6.35
CA PHE A 108 -4.10 9.97 5.15
C PHE A 108 -5.19 11.02 4.97
N ARG A 109 -6.27 11.00 5.77
CA ARG A 109 -7.37 11.97 5.69
C ARG A 109 -6.94 13.42 5.95
N GLY A 110 -6.05 13.63 6.91
CA GLY A 110 -5.55 14.97 7.27
C GLY A 110 -4.30 15.39 6.50
N MET A 111 -3.78 14.53 5.63
CA MET A 111 -2.48 14.70 5.02
C MET A 111 -2.58 15.51 3.72
N ARG A 112 -1.72 16.53 3.57
CA ARG A 112 -1.56 17.22 2.29
C ARG A 112 -1.08 16.25 1.22
N TRP A 113 -1.56 16.39 -0.02
CA TRP A 113 -1.19 15.52 -1.14
C TRP A 113 0.32 15.37 -1.35
N ASN A 114 1.07 16.47 -1.23
CA ASN A 114 2.54 16.44 -1.32
C ASN A 114 3.19 15.58 -0.22
N THR A 115 2.65 15.62 1.00
CA THR A 115 3.13 14.78 2.11
C THR A 115 2.76 13.32 1.86
N HIS A 116 1.56 13.05 1.34
CA HIS A 116 1.12 11.71 1.00
C HIS A 116 2.01 11.09 -0.09
N LEU A 117 2.36 11.87 -1.11
CA LEU A 117 3.28 11.42 -2.16
C LEU A 117 4.66 11.05 -1.57
N LYS A 118 5.21 11.88 -0.68
CA LYS A 118 6.48 11.58 -0.01
C LYS A 118 6.44 10.29 0.79
N VAL A 119 5.37 10.08 1.57
CA VAL A 119 5.18 8.85 2.36
C VAL A 119 5.09 7.62 1.45
N ASN A 120 4.26 7.68 0.40
CA ASN A 120 4.12 6.56 -0.54
C ASN A 120 5.42 6.28 -1.30
N PHE A 121 6.16 7.30 -1.67
CA PHE A 121 7.46 7.15 -2.33
C PHE A 121 8.47 6.44 -1.41
N ILE A 122 8.59 6.87 -0.15
CA ILE A 122 9.48 6.21 0.83
C ILE A 122 9.09 4.75 1.03
N LEU A 123 7.80 4.47 1.21
CA LEU A 123 7.29 3.11 1.39
C LEU A 123 7.49 2.25 0.13
N SER A 124 7.40 2.83 -1.07
CA SER A 124 7.72 2.15 -2.32
C SER A 124 9.20 1.76 -2.39
N CYS A 125 10.10 2.68 -2.03
CA CYS A 125 11.52 2.37 -1.95
C CYS A 125 11.80 1.27 -0.92
N ILE A 126 11.14 1.29 0.25
CA ILE A 126 11.27 0.23 1.27
C ILE A 126 10.82 -1.12 0.70
N ALA A 127 9.67 -1.18 0.02
CA ALA A 127 9.15 -2.40 -0.57
C ALA A 127 10.07 -2.96 -1.68
N ILE A 128 10.56 -2.09 -2.57
CA ILE A 128 11.48 -2.47 -3.65
C ILE A 128 12.82 -2.95 -3.07
N SER A 129 13.38 -2.27 -2.06
CA SER A 129 14.60 -2.72 -1.39
C SER A 129 14.43 -4.08 -0.73
N GLY A 130 13.30 -4.32 -0.05
CA GLY A 130 12.99 -5.63 0.53
C GLY A 130 12.93 -6.74 -0.52
N LEU A 131 12.31 -6.45 -1.66
CA LEU A 131 12.23 -7.36 -2.80
C LEU A 131 13.63 -7.68 -3.36
N LEU A 132 14.43 -6.66 -3.66
CA LEU A 132 15.78 -6.84 -4.23
C LEU A 132 16.71 -7.60 -3.27
N LEU A 133 16.64 -7.33 -1.97
CA LEU A 133 17.43 -8.04 -0.96
C LEU A 133 17.04 -9.52 -0.86
N MET A 134 15.75 -9.85 -0.99
CA MET A 134 15.31 -11.25 -0.98
C MET A 134 15.63 -11.99 -2.27
N GLU A 135 15.61 -11.31 -3.42
CA GLU A 135 15.88 -11.94 -4.72
C GLU A 135 17.38 -12.16 -4.97
N PHE A 136 18.21 -11.18 -4.59
CA PHE A 136 19.63 -11.16 -4.95
C PHE A 136 20.59 -11.24 -3.75
N GLY A 137 20.12 -10.91 -2.54
CA GLY A 137 20.97 -10.79 -1.35
C GLY A 137 21.13 -12.08 -0.53
N THR A 138 20.44 -13.15 -0.89
CA THR A 138 20.51 -14.45 -0.21
C THR A 138 21.11 -15.57 -1.08
N ASN A 139 21.69 -15.22 -2.22
CA ASN A 139 22.52 -16.12 -3.05
C ASN A 139 24.00 -16.01 -2.65
#